data_AF-A0A9D8CAU5-F1
#
_entry.id   AF-A0A9D8CAU5-F1
#
_cell.length_a   1.000
_cell.length_b   1.000
_cell.length_c   1.000
_cell.angle_alpha   90.00
_cell.angle_beta   90.00
_cell.angle_gamma   90.00
#
_symmetry.space_group_name_H-M   'P 1'
#
loop_
_entity.id
_entity.type
_entity.pdbx_description
1 polymer ?
#
loop_
_entity_poly.entity_id
_entity_poly.type
_entity_poly.pdbx_seq_one_letter_code
_entity_poly.pdbx_strand_id
1 'polypeptide(L)'
;MSTTIAAQCCIAGGGPAGMMLGLLLARAGCSVVVLEKPADFLRDFRDDTIHPSALEAMRALGSLDVFLALPHRPAAEVAVAVGQRQYKVAAAVMIRGAPDESVPAPGPTPAPAGSTPAPRR
;
A
#
# COMPACT_ATOMS: atom_id res chain seq x y z
N MET A 1 -32.56 -19.51 -10.49
CA MET A 1 -31.71 -20.15 -11.52
C MET A 1 -30.32 -20.35 -10.94
N SER A 2 -29.76 -21.55 -11.02
CA SER A 2 -28.38 -21.82 -10.60
C SER A 2 -27.48 -21.81 -11.83
N THR A 3 -26.33 -21.14 -11.74
CA THR A 3 -25.31 -21.13 -12.80
C THR A 3 -24.08 -21.87 -12.30
N THR A 4 -23.53 -22.76 -13.10
CA THR A 4 -22.32 -23.53 -12.77
C THR A 4 -21.16 -23.04 -13.60
N ILE A 5 -20.02 -22.76 -12.95
CA ILE A 5 -18.76 -22.36 -13.60
C ILE A 5 -17.68 -23.37 -13.19
N ALA A 6 -16.96 -23.92 -14.16
CA ALA A 6 -15.84 -24.83 -13.94
C ALA A 6 -14.51 -24.09 -14.09
N ALA A 7 -13.61 -24.27 -13.11
CA ALA A 7 -12.26 -23.68 -13.12
C ALA A 7 -11.30 -24.57 -12.33
N GLN A 8 -10.01 -24.48 -12.63
CA GLN A 8 -8.95 -25.16 -11.86
C GLN A 8 -8.72 -24.50 -10.50
N CYS A 9 -8.97 -23.20 -10.38
CA CYS A 9 -8.88 -22.48 -9.12
C CYS A 9 -10.02 -21.47 -8.96
N CYS A 10 -10.62 -21.44 -7.77
CA CYS A 10 -11.58 -20.42 -7.36
C CYS A 10 -10.95 -19.58 -6.24
N ILE A 11 -10.82 -18.28 -6.45
CA ILE A 11 -10.29 -17.31 -5.50
C ILE A 11 -11.44 -16.55 -4.87
N ALA A 12 -11.56 -16.59 -3.55
CA ALA A 12 -12.54 -15.79 -2.82
C ALA A 12 -11.91 -14.46 -2.37
N GLY A 13 -12.26 -13.38 -3.07
CA GLY A 13 -11.80 -12.01 -2.81
C GLY A 13 -10.99 -11.45 -3.98
N GLY A 14 -11.46 -10.36 -4.58
CA GLY A 14 -10.82 -9.54 -5.60
C GLY A 14 -10.05 -8.35 -5.02
N GLY A 15 -9.43 -8.50 -3.85
CA GLY A 15 -8.48 -7.52 -3.32
C GLY A 15 -7.11 -7.61 -4.03
N PRO A 16 -6.13 -6.77 -3.65
CA PRO A 16 -4.81 -6.76 -4.28
C PRO A 16 -4.15 -8.14 -4.33
N ALA A 17 -4.18 -8.88 -3.22
CA ALA A 17 -3.63 -10.24 -3.15
C ALA A 17 -4.36 -11.23 -4.07
N GLY A 18 -5.69 -11.22 -4.06
CA GLY A 18 -6.49 -12.15 -4.87
C GLY A 18 -6.38 -11.88 -6.37
N MET A 19 -6.37 -10.61 -6.77
CA MET A 19 -6.16 -10.22 -8.17
C MET A 19 -4.75 -10.57 -8.64
N MET A 20 -3.74 -10.37 -7.80
CA MET A 20 -2.36 -10.72 -8.15
C MET A 20 -2.18 -12.24 -8.28
N LEU A 21 -2.76 -13.03 -7.37
CA LEU A 21 -2.77 -14.48 -7.47
C LEU A 21 -3.50 -14.95 -8.74
N GLY A 22 -4.67 -14.36 -9.04
CA GLY A 22 -5.43 -14.67 -10.25
C GLY A 22 -4.64 -14.40 -11.53
N LEU A 23 -3.95 -13.26 -11.60
CA LEU A 23 -3.06 -12.92 -12.72
C LEU A 23 -1.94 -13.95 -12.89
N LEU A 24 -1.26 -14.31 -11.79
CA LEU A 24 -0.13 -15.26 -11.82
C LEU A 24 -0.58 -16.64 -12.30
N LEU A 25 -1.68 -17.16 -11.75
CA LEU A 25 -2.23 -18.46 -12.13
C LEU A 25 -2.75 -18.46 -13.58
N ALA A 26 -3.42 -17.39 -14.02
CA ALA A 26 -3.86 -17.27 -15.40
C ALA A 26 -2.67 -17.24 -16.38
N ARG A 27 -1.58 -16.52 -16.05
CA ARG A 27 -0.34 -16.52 -16.84
C ARG A 27 0.35 -17.87 -16.87
N ALA A 28 0.19 -18.68 -15.84
CA ALA A 28 0.66 -20.07 -15.81
C ALA A 28 -0.23 -21.03 -16.62
N GLY A 29 -1.31 -20.54 -17.25
CA GLY A 29 -2.23 -21.34 -18.07
C GLY A 29 -3.36 -22.01 -17.28
N CYS A 30 -3.56 -21.67 -16.01
CA CYS A 30 -4.68 -22.19 -15.23
C CYS A 30 -5.99 -21.44 -15.54
N SER A 31 -7.11 -22.16 -15.62
CA SER A 31 -8.44 -21.54 -15.58
C SER A 31 -8.77 -21.11 -14.15
N VAL A 32 -9.01 -19.81 -13.96
CA VAL A 32 -9.21 -19.21 -12.64
C VAL A 32 -10.49 -18.38 -12.63
N VAL A 33 -11.26 -18.51 -11.55
CA VAL A 33 -12.41 -17.66 -11.26
C VAL A 33 -12.12 -16.89 -9.98
N VAL A 34 -12.38 -15.58 -9.99
CA VAL A 34 -12.32 -14.74 -8.79
C VAL A 34 -13.75 -14.35 -8.41
N LEU A 35 -14.13 -14.65 -7.18
CA LEU A 35 -15.41 -14.27 -6.61
C LEU A 35 -15.21 -13.07 -5.70
N GLU A 36 -15.97 -12.02 -5.91
CA GLU A 36 -15.96 -10.83 -5.08
C GLU A 36 -17.40 -10.48 -4.70
N LYS A 37 -17.60 -10.04 -3.46
CA LYS A 37 -18.94 -9.74 -2.94
C LYS A 37 -19.47 -8.39 -3.46
N PRO A 38 -18.70 -7.29 -3.41
CA PRO A 38 -19.09 -6.04 -4.04
C PRO A 38 -19.15 -6.17 -5.57
N ALA A 39 -20.08 -5.43 -6.16
CA ALA A 39 -20.25 -5.36 -7.61
C ALA A 39 -19.17 -4.48 -8.29
N ASP A 40 -18.49 -3.64 -7.51
CA ASP A 40 -17.41 -2.77 -7.96
C ASP A 40 -16.19 -2.91 -7.04
N PHE A 41 -15.04 -2.44 -7.53
CA PHE A 41 -13.77 -2.46 -6.78
C PHE A 41 -13.53 -1.18 -5.97
N LEU A 42 -14.54 -0.30 -5.85
CA LEU A 42 -14.43 0.98 -5.15
C LEU A 42 -14.71 0.77 -3.67
N ARG A 43 -13.64 0.58 -2.90
CA ARG A 43 -13.71 0.39 -1.45
C ARG A 43 -12.68 1.23 -0.73
N ASP A 44 -12.95 1.48 0.53
CA ASP A 44 -12.01 2.10 1.44
C ASP A 44 -10.95 1.06 1.81
N PHE A 45 -9.82 1.12 1.10
CA PHE A 45 -8.67 0.31 1.46
C PHE A 45 -8.07 0.87 2.74
N ARG A 46 -7.77 -0.01 3.70
CA ARG A 46 -7.24 0.39 5.01
C ARG A 46 -5.76 0.82 4.94
N ASP A 47 -5.10 0.53 3.83
CA ASP A 47 -3.74 0.96 3.51
C ASP A 47 -3.73 1.74 2.20
N ASP A 48 -3.45 3.03 2.29
CA ASP A 48 -3.23 3.89 1.12
C ASP A 48 -1.76 3.91 0.70
N THR A 49 -0.87 3.22 1.40
CA THR A 49 0.58 3.27 1.17
C THR A 49 1.08 2.00 0.51
N ILE A 50 1.76 2.14 -0.63
CA ILE A 50 2.39 1.04 -1.36
C ILE A 50 3.89 1.04 -1.10
N HIS A 51 4.38 -0.05 -0.50
CA HIS A 51 5.78 -0.25 -0.19
C HIS A 51 6.64 -0.47 -1.47
N PRO A 52 7.94 -0.09 -1.48
CA PRO A 52 8.83 -0.30 -2.63
C PRO A 52 8.82 -1.73 -3.16
N SER A 53 8.82 -2.72 -2.26
CA SER A 53 8.81 -4.14 -2.67
C SER A 53 7.58 -4.52 -3.50
N ALA A 54 6.43 -3.87 -3.29
CA ALA A 54 5.24 -4.09 -4.10
C ALA A 54 5.35 -3.41 -5.47
N LEU A 55 5.94 -2.21 -5.55
CA LEU A 55 6.26 -1.55 -6.83
C LEU A 55 7.24 -2.39 -7.66
N GLU A 56 8.23 -2.98 -7.00
CA GLU A 56 9.19 -3.90 -7.60
C GLU A 56 8.52 -5.16 -8.15
N ALA A 57 7.58 -5.76 -7.41
CA ALA A 57 6.79 -6.87 -7.89
C ALA A 57 5.94 -6.48 -9.13
N MET A 58 5.31 -5.31 -9.10
CA MET A 58 4.55 -4.80 -10.26
C MET A 58 5.45 -4.54 -11.47
N ARG A 59 6.69 -4.08 -11.26
CA ARG A 59 7.69 -3.93 -12.32
C ARG A 59 8.02 -5.27 -12.96
N ALA A 60 8.31 -6.28 -12.16
CA ALA A 60 8.60 -7.63 -12.63
C ALA A 60 7.43 -8.25 -13.41
N LEU A 61 6.19 -7.83 -13.08
CA LEU A 61 4.97 -8.30 -13.75
C LEU A 61 4.56 -7.46 -14.97
N GLY A 62 5.30 -6.37 -15.27
CA GLY A 62 5.04 -5.47 -16.39
C GLY A 62 3.84 -4.55 -16.20
N SER A 63 3.38 -4.33 -14.96
CA SER A 63 2.20 -3.52 -14.64
C SER A 63 2.52 -2.18 -13.98
N LEU A 64 3.80 -1.91 -13.68
CA LEU A 64 4.21 -0.71 -12.94
C LEU A 64 3.83 0.59 -13.67
N ASP A 65 4.07 0.69 -14.98
CA ASP A 65 3.83 1.94 -15.72
C ASP A 65 2.34 2.29 -15.76
N VAL A 66 1.49 1.28 -15.99
CA VAL A 66 0.02 1.45 -15.96
C VAL A 66 -0.45 1.83 -14.56
N PHE A 67 0.15 1.25 -13.52
CA PHE A 67 -0.17 1.59 -12.13
C PHE A 67 0.23 3.04 -11.80
N LEU A 68 1.43 3.48 -12.18
CA LEU A 68 1.89 4.86 -11.96
C LEU A 68 1.17 5.89 -12.84
N ALA A 69 0.48 5.47 -13.91
CA ALA A 69 -0.39 6.38 -14.67
C ALA A 69 -1.68 6.75 -13.90
N LEU A 70 -2.07 5.98 -12.87
CA LEU A 70 -3.24 6.30 -12.05
C LEU A 70 -2.95 7.48 -11.12
N PRO A 71 -3.97 8.26 -10.71
CA PRO A 71 -3.80 9.32 -9.72
C PRO A 71 -3.18 8.78 -8.42
N HIS A 72 -2.02 9.29 -8.05
CA HIS A 72 -1.29 8.90 -6.84
C HIS A 72 -0.40 10.05 -6.37
N ARG A 73 0.08 9.98 -5.12
CA ARG A 73 1.14 10.89 -4.62
C ARG A 73 2.46 10.13 -4.43
N PRO A 74 3.53 10.56 -5.11
CA PRO A 74 4.87 10.10 -4.78
C PRO A 74 5.25 10.58 -3.38
N ALA A 75 5.64 9.67 -2.49
CA ALA A 75 6.25 10.01 -1.22
C ALA A 75 7.64 9.38 -1.17
N ALA A 76 8.69 10.20 -1.34
CA ALA A 76 10.08 9.71 -1.31
C ALA A 76 10.51 9.21 0.08
N GLU A 77 9.87 9.73 1.13
CA GLU A 77 10.09 9.32 2.52
C GLU A 77 8.76 9.39 3.29
N VAL A 78 8.52 8.41 4.15
CA VAL A 78 7.42 8.44 5.13
C VAL A 78 8.05 8.49 6.53
N ALA A 79 7.68 9.49 7.32
CA ALA A 79 8.09 9.57 8.72
C ALA A 79 7.13 8.77 9.60
N VAL A 80 7.65 7.80 10.33
CA VAL A 80 6.90 6.99 11.29
C VAL A 80 7.32 7.39 12.70
N ALA A 81 6.36 7.84 13.49
CA ALA A 81 6.56 8.14 14.90
C ALA A 81 6.38 6.86 15.73
N VAL A 82 7.39 6.50 16.53
CA VAL A 82 7.27 5.45 17.55
C VAL A 82 7.66 6.05 18.90
N GLY A 83 6.67 6.32 19.73
CA GLY A 83 6.84 7.12 20.96
C GLY A 83 7.25 8.55 20.63
N GLN A 84 8.37 9.02 21.18
CA GLN A 84 8.94 10.34 20.90
C GLN A 84 9.98 10.34 19.76
N ARG A 85 10.25 9.20 19.14
CA ARG A 85 11.26 9.07 18.07
C ARG A 85 10.58 9.04 16.71
N GLN A 86 11.14 9.80 15.76
CA GLN A 86 10.76 9.78 14.36
C GLN A 86 11.74 8.90 13.58
N TYR A 87 11.21 7.99 12.77
CA TYR A 87 11.97 7.15 11.87
C TYR A 87 11.61 7.51 10.44
N LYS A 88 12.61 7.74 9.60
CA LYS A 88 12.41 7.89 8.16
C LYS A 88 12.39 6.51 7.52
N VAL A 89 11.30 6.18 6.83
CA VAL A 89 11.15 4.95 6.05
C VAL A 89 11.15 5.32 4.58
N ALA A 90 11.91 4.57 3.77
CA ALA A 90 12.10 4.84 2.35
C ALA A 90 10.81 4.67 1.54
N ALA A 91 10.81 5.38 0.40
CA ALA A 91 9.71 5.76 -0.47
C ALA A 91 8.47 4.86 -0.51
N ALA A 92 7.30 5.46 -0.46
CA ALA A 92 6.05 4.78 -0.73
C ALA A 92 5.20 5.57 -1.71
N VAL A 93 4.29 4.91 -2.42
CA VAL A 93 3.26 5.61 -3.20
C VAL A 93 2.00 5.68 -2.36
N MET A 94 1.43 6.88 -2.20
CA MET A 94 0.13 7.05 -1.55
C MET A 94 -1.00 7.07 -2.59
N ILE A 95 -1.97 6.17 -2.44
CA ILE A 95 -3.15 6.00 -3.31
C ILE A 95 -4.22 7.06 -3.02
N ARG A 96 -4.32 7.56 -1.78
CA ARG A 96 -5.30 8.58 -1.36
C ARG A 96 -4.69 9.63 -0.42
N GLY A 97 -5.24 10.86 -0.46
CA GLY A 97 -4.93 11.95 0.48
C GLY A 97 -4.69 13.33 -0.18
N ALA A 98 -5.70 14.19 -0.22
CA ALA A 98 -5.48 15.55 0.26
C ALA A 98 -5.41 15.45 1.80
N PRO A 99 -4.59 16.26 2.50
CA PRO A 99 -4.75 16.34 3.94
C PRO A 99 -6.21 16.70 4.22
N ASP A 100 -6.80 16.09 5.24
CA ASP A 100 -7.94 16.70 5.88
C ASP A 100 -7.45 18.06 6.40
N GLU A 101 -7.87 19.16 5.78
CA GLU A 101 -7.47 20.51 6.22
C GLU A 101 -7.88 20.79 7.68
N SER A 102 -8.75 19.96 8.26
CA SER A 102 -9.10 20.02 9.68
C SER A 102 -8.05 19.42 10.61
N VAL A 103 -7.08 18.66 10.09
CA VAL A 103 -5.98 18.09 10.89
C VAL A 103 -4.81 19.09 10.90
N PRO A 104 -4.51 19.73 12.04
CA PRO A 104 -3.43 20.69 12.12
C PRO A 104 -2.09 20.02 11.82
N ALA A 105 -1.24 20.71 11.05
CA ALA A 105 0.12 20.26 10.76
C ALA A 105 0.84 19.91 12.07
N PRO A 106 1.65 18.82 12.08
CA PRO A 106 2.41 18.46 13.27
C PRO A 106 3.27 19.66 13.69
N GLY A 107 3.12 20.06 14.95
CA GLY A 107 3.86 21.19 15.51
C GLY A 107 5.37 20.98 15.43
N PRO A 108 6.17 22.07 15.53
CA PRO A 108 7.62 21.97 15.47
C PRO A 108 8.11 20.97 16.51
N THR A 109 9.00 20.07 16.09
CA THR A 109 9.63 19.10 16.97
C THR A 109 10.36 19.85 18.09
N PRO A 110 10.11 19.53 19.37
CA PRO A 110 10.80 20.21 20.46
C PRO A 110 12.30 19.97 20.35
N ALA A 111 13.08 21.05 20.49
CA ALA A 111 14.54 20.97 20.50
C ALA A 111 15.01 19.97 21.56
N PRO A 112 16.05 19.16 21.29
CA PRO A 112 16.57 18.21 22.26
C PRO A 112 16.95 18.95 23.54
N ALA A 113 16.42 18.51 24.68
CA ALA A 113 16.77 19.05 25.99
C ALA A 113 18.29 18.94 26.17
N GLY A 114 18.94 20.08 26.42
CA GLY A 114 20.39 20.19 26.53
C GLY A 114 20.95 19.13 27.48
N SER A 115 21.90 18.35 26.98
CA SER A 115 22.63 17.38 27.79
C SER A 115 23.40 18.13 28.88
N THR A 116 22.99 17.95 30.14
CA THR A 116 23.83 18.31 31.29
C THR A 116 25.17 17.56 31.17
N PRO A 117 26.33 18.23 31.16
CA PRO A 117 27.61 17.53 31.07
C PRO A 117 27.85 16.73 32.35
N ALA A 118 28.14 15.44 32.19
CA ALA A 118 28.54 14.57 33.29
C ALA A 118 29.87 15.06 33.92
N PRO A 119 30.03 14.99 35.26
CA PRO A 119 31.25 15.43 35.92
C PRO A 119 32.43 14.57 35.48
N ARG A 120 33.50 15.21 35.00
CA ARG A 120 34.78 14.57 34.68
C ARG A 120 35.42 14.06 35.98
N ARG A 121 35.76 12.78 36.00
CA ARG A 121 36.68 12.18 37.00
C ARG A 121 38.12 12.54 36.67
#